data_AF-A0A968N611-F1
#
_entry.id   AF-A0A968N611-F1
#
_cell.length_a   1.000
_cell.length_b   1.000
_cell.length_c   1.000
_cell.angle_alpha   90.00
_cell.angle_beta   90.00
_cell.angle_gamma   90.00
#
_symmetry.space_group_name_H-M   'P 1'
#
loop_
_entity.id
_entity.type
_entity.pdbx_description
1 polymer ?
#
loop_
_entity_poly.entity_id
_entity_poly.type
_entity_poly.pdbx_seq_one_letter_code
_entity_poly.pdbx_strand_id
1 'polypeptide(L)'
;MRRSEVRQFEVLGYYAKQFQRLRVDRAHGLAPHKPILLLAVIELIARSEIERNRIDLGDRLNHMFLKYWSYLGSVSHNPDISQPFYYLKSSKFWHLVANPGYARVITDKLKLKTLADVRRVVHYAYLDEDLFDFLREPKYRQCLLEALVLRWFSAHGDAIAGIAKTDRFCEPPAYRPEAYERFYVRADLPSGRDAEGF
;
A
#
# COMPACT_ATOMS: atom_id res chain seq x y z
N MET A 1 18.02 18.58 -25.25
CA MET A 1 16.84 17.98 -24.58
C MET A 1 15.58 18.61 -25.17
N ARG A 2 14.60 17.82 -25.63
CA ARG A 2 13.39 18.35 -26.30
C ARG A 2 12.45 18.97 -25.25
N ARG A 3 11.66 20.00 -25.60
CA ARG A 3 10.68 20.64 -24.68
C ARG A 3 9.69 19.63 -24.06
N SER A 4 9.35 18.56 -24.78
CA SER A 4 8.48 17.47 -24.30
C SER A 4 9.12 16.65 -23.18
N GLU A 5 10.43 16.36 -23.28
CA GLU A 5 11.17 15.62 -22.26
C GLU A 5 11.26 16.45 -20.97
N VAL A 6 11.56 17.76 -21.08
CA VAL A 6 11.65 18.66 -19.91
C VAL A 6 10.33 18.65 -19.12
N ARG A 7 9.21 18.82 -19.82
CA ARG A 7 7.87 18.76 -19.20
C ARG A 7 7.61 17.43 -18.51
N GLN A 8 8.00 16.31 -19.12
CA GLN A 8 7.84 14.99 -18.51
C GLN A 8 8.60 14.84 -17.18
N PHE A 9 9.84 15.35 -17.10
CA PHE A 9 10.61 15.32 -15.85
C PHE A 9 10.03 16.24 -14.77
N GLU A 10 9.46 17.38 -15.14
CA GLU A 10 8.76 18.25 -14.18
C GLU A 10 7.54 17.56 -13.56
N VAL A 11 6.74 16.86 -14.39
CA VAL A 11 5.57 16.10 -13.92
C VAL A 11 6.00 14.89 -13.06
N LEU A 12 7.05 14.16 -13.47
CA LEU A 12 7.62 13.08 -12.65
C LEU A 12 8.11 13.60 -11.30
N GLY A 13 8.83 14.73 -11.31
CA GLY A 13 9.32 15.39 -10.10
C GLY A 13 8.19 15.88 -9.20
N TYR A 14 7.08 16.33 -9.77
CA TYR A 14 5.86 16.65 -9.03
C TYR A 14 5.33 15.42 -8.27
N TYR A 15 5.22 14.25 -8.92
CA TYR A 15 4.72 13.04 -8.26
C TYR A 15 5.69 12.49 -7.22
N ALA A 16 6.99 12.50 -7.48
CA ALA A 16 8.01 12.14 -6.48
C ALA A 16 7.86 12.99 -5.21
N LYS A 17 7.63 14.31 -5.38
CA LYS A 17 7.37 15.23 -4.27
C LYS A 17 6.05 14.94 -3.55
N GLN A 18 4.99 14.54 -4.26
CA GLN A 18 3.73 14.13 -3.62
C GLN A 18 3.92 12.85 -2.79
N PHE A 19 4.64 11.86 -3.30
CA PHE A 19 4.95 10.61 -2.59
C PHE A 19 5.74 10.89 -1.32
N GLN A 20 6.64 11.86 -1.31
CA GLN A 20 7.39 12.25 -0.11
C GLN A 20 6.55 13.04 0.91
N ARG A 21 5.42 13.62 0.51
CA ARG A 21 4.61 14.55 1.31
C ARG A 21 3.24 14.00 1.70
N LEU A 22 3.09 12.67 1.66
CA LEU A 22 1.87 12.02 2.12
C LEU A 22 1.48 12.49 3.52
N ARG A 23 0.19 12.80 3.67
CA ARG A 23 -0.40 13.15 4.96
C ARG A 23 -0.69 11.88 5.73
N VAL A 24 0.20 11.51 6.64
CA VAL A 24 0.06 10.36 7.54
C VAL A 24 -0.28 10.80 8.96
N ASP A 25 -0.92 9.93 9.73
CA ASP A 25 -1.11 10.13 11.16
C ASP A 25 0.23 10.00 11.91
N ARG A 26 0.36 10.77 13.00
CA ARG A 26 1.53 10.82 13.88
C ARG A 26 1.17 10.70 15.37
N ALA A 27 -0.12 10.59 15.72
CA ALA A 27 -0.57 10.61 17.11
C ALA A 27 0.02 9.47 17.96
N HIS A 28 0.25 8.30 17.36
CA HIS A 28 0.77 7.10 18.04
C HIS A 28 2.07 6.60 17.40
N GLY A 29 2.87 7.53 16.86
CA GLY A 29 4.01 7.25 16.00
C GLY A 29 3.67 7.42 14.51
N LEU A 30 4.68 7.29 13.65
CA LEU A 30 4.51 7.48 12.20
C LEU A 30 3.67 6.33 11.61
N ALA A 31 2.43 6.61 11.20
CA ALA A 31 1.54 5.60 10.62
C ALA A 31 1.94 5.25 9.16
N PRO A 32 2.38 4.01 8.87
CA PRO A 32 2.93 3.67 7.56
C PRO A 32 1.86 3.28 6.51
N HIS A 33 0.57 3.33 6.85
CA HIS A 33 -0.52 2.80 6.02
C HIS A 33 -0.56 3.33 4.59
N LYS A 34 -0.48 4.65 4.39
CA LYS A 34 -0.53 5.25 3.04
C LYS A 34 0.69 4.89 2.19
N PRO A 35 1.93 5.02 2.70
CA PRO A 35 3.11 4.51 2.00
C PRO A 35 3.03 3.01 1.66
N ILE A 36 2.57 2.15 2.59
CA ILE A 36 2.40 0.71 2.35
C ILE A 36 1.34 0.45 1.26
N LEU A 37 0.22 1.16 1.28
CA LEU A 37 -0.79 1.07 0.23
C LEU A 37 -0.21 1.41 -1.15
N LEU A 38 0.62 2.45 -1.25
CA LEU A 38 1.26 2.80 -2.51
C LEU A 38 2.25 1.73 -2.97
N LEU A 39 3.05 1.14 -2.07
CA LEU A 39 3.92 0.02 -2.43
C LEU A 39 3.11 -1.15 -3.02
N ALA A 40 1.99 -1.50 -2.39
CA ALA A 40 1.11 -2.56 -2.87
C ALA A 40 0.54 -2.25 -4.28
N VAL A 41 0.06 -1.04 -4.51
CA VAL A 41 -0.45 -0.62 -5.83
C VAL A 41 0.66 -0.61 -6.88
N ILE A 42 1.84 -0.07 -6.56
CA ILE A 42 2.99 -0.01 -7.46
C ILE A 42 3.43 -1.43 -7.88
N GLU A 43 3.47 -2.37 -6.93
CA GLU A 43 3.82 -3.75 -7.23
C GLU A 43 2.78 -4.43 -8.13
N LEU A 44 1.48 -4.24 -7.85
CA LEU A 44 0.41 -4.80 -8.70
C LEU A 44 0.44 -4.23 -10.13
N ILE A 45 0.75 -2.94 -10.30
CA ILE A 45 0.97 -2.33 -11.63
C ILE A 45 2.20 -2.95 -12.29
N ALA A 46 3.32 -3.11 -11.56
CA ALA A 46 4.55 -3.69 -12.08
C ALA A 46 4.37 -5.13 -12.55
N ARG A 47 3.51 -5.89 -11.88
CA ARG A 47 3.12 -7.27 -12.22
C ARG A 47 2.06 -7.37 -13.31
N SER A 48 1.59 -6.24 -13.84
CA SER A 48 0.45 -6.18 -14.77
C SER A 48 -0.84 -6.80 -14.22
N GLU A 49 -1.01 -6.82 -12.89
CA GLU A 49 -2.28 -7.22 -12.27
C GLU A 49 -3.28 -6.05 -12.21
N ILE A 50 -2.76 -4.81 -12.30
CA ILE A 50 -3.52 -3.59 -12.56
C ILE A 50 -3.12 -3.08 -13.94
N GLU A 51 -3.81 -3.55 -14.98
CA GLU A 51 -3.50 -3.20 -16.38
C GLU A 51 -4.12 -1.87 -16.83
N ARG A 52 -5.24 -1.48 -16.20
CA ARG A 52 -5.98 -0.25 -16.47
C ARG A 52 -5.96 0.62 -15.22
N ASN A 53 -6.16 1.92 -15.39
CA ASN A 53 -6.19 2.89 -14.30
C ASN A 53 -7.47 2.76 -13.45
N ARG A 54 -7.61 1.60 -12.80
CA ARG A 54 -8.73 1.18 -11.97
C ARG A 54 -8.17 0.28 -10.88
N ILE A 55 -8.32 0.73 -9.65
CA ILE A 55 -7.78 0.10 -8.44
C ILE A 55 -8.98 -0.26 -7.57
N ASP A 56 -9.41 -1.51 -7.64
CA ASP A 56 -10.49 -2.03 -6.80
C ASP A 56 -9.97 -2.34 -5.39
N LEU A 57 -10.76 -2.03 -4.35
CA LEU A 57 -10.47 -2.42 -2.96
C LEU A 57 -10.81 -3.91 -2.72
N GLY A 58 -10.26 -4.77 -3.58
CA GLY A 58 -10.48 -6.21 -3.58
C GLY A 58 -9.52 -6.96 -2.67
N ASP A 59 -9.71 -8.28 -2.60
CA ASP A 59 -8.90 -9.15 -1.73
C ASP A 59 -7.44 -9.21 -2.19
N ARG A 60 -7.19 -9.08 -3.50
CA ARG A 60 -5.82 -9.06 -4.04
C ARG A 60 -5.03 -7.84 -3.56
N LEU A 61 -5.62 -6.65 -3.61
CA LEU A 61 -4.98 -5.43 -3.08
C LEU A 61 -4.79 -5.53 -1.56
N ASN A 62 -5.79 -6.03 -0.84
CA ASN A 62 -5.69 -6.23 0.60
C ASN A 62 -4.57 -7.22 0.96
N HIS A 63 -4.47 -8.34 0.26
CA HIS A 63 -3.39 -9.31 0.44
C HIS A 63 -2.01 -8.67 0.20
N MET A 64 -1.85 -7.92 -0.89
CA MET A 64 -0.59 -7.23 -1.20
C MET A 64 -0.22 -6.18 -0.13
N PHE A 65 -1.21 -5.45 0.37
CA PHE A 65 -1.04 -4.52 1.48
C PHE A 65 -0.59 -5.22 2.77
N LEU A 66 -1.25 -6.34 3.13
CA LEU A 66 -0.90 -7.12 4.32
C LEU A 66 0.49 -7.76 4.19
N LYS A 67 0.88 -8.18 2.97
CA LYS A 67 2.25 -8.65 2.68
C LYS A 67 3.26 -7.59 3.07
N TYR A 68 3.18 -6.38 2.50
CA TYR A 68 4.09 -5.30 2.85
C TYR A 68 4.00 -4.91 4.32
N TRP A 69 2.80 -4.95 4.92
CA TRP A 69 2.62 -4.69 6.33
C TRP A 69 3.41 -5.66 7.22
N SER A 70 3.47 -6.95 6.88
CA SER A 70 4.23 -7.93 7.65
C SER A 70 5.72 -7.58 7.78
N TYR A 71 6.29 -6.88 6.80
CA TYR A 71 7.68 -6.43 6.79
C TYR A 71 7.88 -5.00 7.32
N LEU A 72 6.97 -4.08 7.00
CA LEU A 72 7.18 -2.63 7.17
C LEU A 72 6.19 -1.98 8.15
N GLY A 73 5.30 -2.78 8.73
CA GLY A 73 4.26 -2.34 9.64
C GLY A 73 4.81 -1.75 10.94
N SER A 74 3.90 -1.46 11.86
CA SER A 74 4.23 -0.84 13.15
C SER A 74 3.46 -1.54 14.27
N VAL A 75 4.08 -1.69 15.44
CA VAL A 75 3.43 -2.28 16.63
C VAL A 75 2.19 -1.49 17.05
N SER A 76 2.28 -0.16 16.95
CA SER A 76 1.28 0.80 17.43
C SER A 76 0.06 0.94 16.53
N HIS A 77 0.03 0.23 15.40
CA HIS A 77 -0.98 0.42 14.36
C HIS A 77 -1.53 -0.93 13.89
N ASN A 78 -2.81 -0.95 13.53
CA ASN A 78 -3.45 -2.13 12.95
C ASN A 78 -3.30 -2.14 11.41
N PRO A 79 -3.14 -3.31 10.78
CA PRO A 79 -3.03 -3.46 9.33
C PRO A 79 -4.38 -3.29 8.60
N ASP A 80 -5.03 -2.14 8.76
CA ASP A 80 -6.30 -1.83 8.10
C ASP A 80 -6.09 -0.92 6.88
N ILE A 81 -6.41 -1.44 5.70
CA ILE A 81 -6.32 -0.73 4.41
C ILE A 81 -7.47 0.27 4.18
N SER A 82 -8.54 0.21 4.97
CA SER A 82 -9.76 1.01 4.75
C SER A 82 -9.48 2.51 4.80
N GLN A 83 -8.82 2.94 5.88
CA GLN A 83 -8.45 4.34 6.09
C GLN A 83 -7.48 4.87 5.02
N PRO A 84 -6.31 4.22 4.74
CA PRO A 84 -5.42 4.73 3.72
C PRO A 84 -6.08 4.76 2.35
N PHE A 85 -6.89 3.77 1.96
CA PHE A 85 -7.56 3.75 0.66
C PHE A 85 -8.51 4.94 0.47
N TYR A 86 -9.33 5.25 1.48
CA TYR A 86 -10.29 6.36 1.40
C TYR A 86 -9.62 7.74 1.53
N TYR A 87 -8.65 7.90 2.44
CA TYR A 87 -8.04 9.20 2.72
C TYR A 87 -6.82 9.53 1.84
N LEU A 88 -6.37 8.62 0.98
CA LEU A 88 -5.30 8.94 0.01
C LEU A 88 -5.74 10.00 -1.00
N LYS A 89 -7.06 10.24 -1.16
CA LYS A 89 -7.61 11.37 -1.93
C LYS A 89 -7.08 12.75 -1.54
N SER A 90 -6.55 12.88 -0.31
CA SER A 90 -5.88 14.13 0.12
C SER A 90 -4.62 14.47 -0.67
N SER A 91 -4.02 13.47 -1.36
CA SER A 91 -2.76 13.61 -2.10
C SER A 91 -2.97 14.10 -3.54
N LYS A 92 -4.21 14.42 -3.94
CA LYS A 92 -4.63 14.97 -5.25
C LYS A 92 -4.42 14.08 -6.47
N PHE A 93 -3.49 13.14 -6.44
CA PHE A 93 -3.26 12.17 -7.51
C PHE A 93 -4.13 10.91 -7.39
N TRP A 94 -4.90 10.77 -6.31
CA TRP A 94 -5.72 9.59 -5.99
C TRP A 94 -7.18 9.99 -5.98
N HIS A 95 -7.96 9.41 -6.87
CA HIS A 95 -9.36 9.76 -7.08
C HIS A 95 -10.24 8.56 -6.77
N LEU A 96 -11.47 8.83 -6.32
CA LEU A 96 -12.41 7.79 -5.94
C LEU A 96 -13.67 7.91 -6.80
N VAL A 97 -14.09 6.78 -7.38
CA VAL A 97 -15.39 6.65 -8.01
C VAL A 97 -16.35 6.03 -7.01
N ALA A 98 -17.48 6.67 -6.76
CA ALA A 98 -18.50 6.17 -5.85
C ALA A 98 -19.33 5.05 -6.49
N ASN A 99 -19.84 4.14 -5.68
CA ASN A 99 -20.94 3.27 -6.10
C ASN A 99 -22.22 4.10 -6.37
N PRO A 100 -23.15 3.60 -7.20
CA PRO A 100 -24.44 4.24 -7.40
C PRO A 100 -25.13 4.57 -6.08
N GLY A 101 -25.63 5.80 -5.94
CA GLY A 101 -26.27 6.29 -4.72
C GLY A 101 -25.33 6.84 -3.64
N TYR A 102 -24.01 6.66 -3.76
CA TYR A 102 -23.03 7.07 -2.74
C TYR A 102 -22.17 8.29 -3.10
N ALA A 103 -22.42 8.94 -4.25
CA ALA A 103 -21.63 10.08 -4.72
C ALA A 103 -21.49 11.19 -3.67
N ARG A 104 -22.58 11.51 -2.96
CA ARG A 104 -22.57 12.55 -1.91
C ARG A 104 -21.70 12.21 -0.71
N VAL A 105 -21.54 10.93 -0.38
CA VAL A 105 -20.71 10.49 0.76
C VAL A 105 -19.23 10.87 0.55
N ILE A 106 -18.76 10.77 -0.69
CA ILE A 106 -17.38 11.12 -1.05
C ILE A 106 -17.19 12.65 -1.04
N THR A 107 -18.17 13.42 -1.56
CA THR A 107 -18.12 14.89 -1.62
C THR A 107 -18.25 15.53 -0.25
N ASP A 108 -19.10 14.97 0.62
CA ASP A 108 -19.40 15.50 1.94
C ASP A 108 -18.33 15.12 2.98
N LYS A 109 -17.28 14.41 2.53
CA LYS A 109 -16.11 14.01 3.33
C LYS A 109 -16.50 13.23 4.59
N LEU A 110 -17.54 12.42 4.52
CA LEU A 110 -17.98 11.57 5.63
C LEU A 110 -16.87 10.59 6.02
N LYS A 111 -16.78 10.31 7.33
CA LYS A 111 -15.81 9.37 7.88
C LYS A 111 -16.30 7.94 7.66
N LEU A 112 -15.58 7.17 6.84
CA LEU A 112 -15.76 5.73 6.73
C LEU A 112 -14.81 5.05 7.71
N LYS A 113 -15.27 4.04 8.44
CA LYS A 113 -14.49 3.41 9.53
C LYS A 113 -13.98 2.03 9.17
N THR A 114 -14.77 1.24 8.45
CA THR A 114 -14.49 -0.17 8.19
C THR A 114 -14.25 -0.46 6.71
N LEU A 115 -13.67 -1.64 6.42
CA LEU A 115 -13.47 -2.12 5.05
C LEU A 115 -14.80 -2.27 4.32
N ALA A 116 -15.82 -2.77 5.01
CA ALA A 116 -17.17 -2.90 4.49
C ALA A 116 -17.78 -1.53 4.14
N ASP A 117 -17.58 -0.51 4.98
CA ASP A 117 -18.04 0.84 4.68
C ASP A 117 -17.39 1.42 3.43
N VAL A 118 -16.07 1.26 3.30
CA VAL A 118 -15.33 1.76 2.13
C VAL A 118 -15.75 1.03 0.87
N ARG A 119 -15.86 -0.30 0.89
CA ARG A 119 -16.34 -1.10 -0.26
C ARG A 119 -17.78 -0.78 -0.66
N ARG A 120 -18.64 -0.45 0.31
CA ARG A 120 -20.03 -0.03 0.05
C ARG A 120 -20.09 1.31 -0.67
N VAL A 121 -19.25 2.27 -0.26
CA VAL A 121 -19.29 3.65 -0.77
C VAL A 121 -18.47 3.82 -2.06
N VAL A 122 -17.31 3.19 -2.12
CA VAL A 122 -16.32 3.38 -3.18
C VAL A 122 -16.36 2.18 -4.12
N HIS A 123 -16.61 2.46 -5.39
CA HIS A 123 -16.58 1.46 -6.46
C HIS A 123 -15.13 1.08 -6.77
N TYR A 124 -14.29 2.08 -7.08
CA TYR A 124 -12.84 1.91 -7.30
C TYR A 124 -12.11 3.23 -7.10
N ALA A 125 -10.79 3.15 -6.98
CA ALA A 125 -9.89 4.31 -7.07
C ALA A 125 -9.18 4.35 -8.43
N TYR A 126 -8.72 5.52 -8.84
CA TYR A 126 -7.84 5.68 -9.99
C TYR A 126 -6.80 6.77 -9.72
N LEU A 127 -5.67 6.71 -10.40
CA LEU A 127 -4.60 7.69 -10.30
C LEU A 127 -4.79 8.80 -11.36
N ASP A 128 -4.10 9.91 -11.22
CA ASP A 128 -3.87 10.79 -12.37
C ASP A 128 -3.27 9.97 -13.53
N GLU A 129 -3.68 10.25 -14.77
CA GLU A 129 -3.23 9.48 -15.94
C GLU A 129 -1.69 9.52 -16.11
N ASP A 130 -1.09 10.71 -15.97
CA ASP A 130 0.37 10.86 -16.04
C ASP A 130 1.09 9.98 -15.00
N LEU A 131 0.54 9.90 -13.77
CA LEU A 131 1.11 9.05 -12.72
C LEU A 131 0.95 7.56 -13.06
N PHE A 132 -0.22 7.15 -13.55
CA PHE A 132 -0.44 5.77 -13.95
C PHE A 132 0.53 5.35 -15.06
N ASP A 133 0.71 6.20 -16.07
CA ASP A 133 1.66 5.98 -17.17
C ASP A 133 3.11 5.89 -16.66
N PHE A 134 3.52 6.78 -15.74
CA PHE A 134 4.84 6.67 -15.11
C PHE A 134 5.01 5.37 -14.32
N LEU A 135 3.98 4.90 -13.64
CA LEU A 135 4.05 3.66 -12.87
C LEU A 135 4.06 2.42 -13.77
N ARG A 136 3.56 2.48 -15.00
CA ARG A 136 3.70 1.37 -15.97
C ARG A 136 5.13 1.23 -16.49
N GLU A 137 5.84 2.34 -16.64
CA GLU A 137 7.19 2.34 -17.19
C GLU A 137 8.27 2.04 -16.14
N PRO A 138 9.06 0.95 -16.28
CA PRO A 138 10.00 0.50 -15.26
C PRO A 138 10.95 1.58 -14.76
N LYS A 139 11.48 2.41 -15.67
CA LYS A 139 12.40 3.50 -15.34
C LYS A 139 11.76 4.53 -14.41
N TYR A 140 10.56 5.01 -14.74
CA TYR A 140 9.89 6.06 -13.97
C TYR A 140 9.28 5.50 -12.68
N ARG A 141 8.74 4.29 -12.74
CA ARG A 141 8.29 3.54 -11.56
C ARG A 141 9.41 3.41 -10.53
N GLN A 142 10.62 3.05 -10.96
CA GLN A 142 11.78 2.92 -10.07
C GLN A 142 12.11 4.26 -9.39
N CYS A 143 12.14 5.37 -10.13
CA CYS A 143 12.39 6.70 -9.54
C CYS A 143 11.32 7.09 -8.49
N LEU A 144 10.05 6.80 -8.77
CA LEU A 144 8.96 7.08 -7.83
C LEU A 144 9.01 6.17 -6.60
N LEU A 145 9.36 4.90 -6.79
CA LEU A 145 9.56 3.94 -5.70
C LEU A 145 10.69 4.39 -4.79
N GLU A 146 11.84 4.79 -5.34
CA GLU A 146 12.97 5.32 -4.57
C GLU A 146 12.58 6.55 -3.77
N ALA A 147 11.85 7.50 -4.37
CA ALA A 147 11.38 8.69 -3.67
C ALA A 147 10.45 8.35 -2.48
N LEU A 148 9.59 7.33 -2.64
CA LEU A 148 8.72 6.84 -1.56
C LEU A 148 9.54 6.15 -0.46
N VAL A 149 10.40 5.22 -0.84
CA VAL A 149 11.21 4.40 0.08
C VAL A 149 12.16 5.25 0.89
N LEU A 150 12.92 6.14 0.23
CA LEU A 150 13.88 7.01 0.91
C LEU A 150 13.22 7.89 1.99
N ARG A 151 11.96 8.28 1.79
CA ARG A 151 11.24 9.12 2.75
C ARG A 151 10.61 8.33 3.89
N TRP A 152 9.96 7.21 3.59
CA TRP A 152 9.08 6.53 4.54
C TRP A 152 9.70 5.29 5.16
N PHE A 153 10.71 4.72 4.50
CA PHE A 153 11.31 3.43 4.85
C PHE A 153 12.84 3.46 4.67
N SER A 154 13.49 4.58 5.02
CA SER A 154 14.95 4.75 4.82
C SER A 154 15.79 3.65 5.47
N ALA A 155 15.37 3.15 6.63
CA ALA A 155 16.02 2.02 7.31
C ALA A 155 15.82 0.65 6.62
N HIS A 156 14.95 0.57 5.61
CA HIS A 156 14.57 -0.68 4.93
C HIS A 156 14.81 -0.61 3.41
N GLY A 157 15.64 0.33 2.94
CA GLY A 157 15.85 0.59 1.51
C GLY A 157 16.19 -0.67 0.71
N ASP A 158 17.20 -1.41 1.15
CA ASP A 158 17.64 -2.65 0.48
C ASP A 158 16.64 -3.80 0.63
N ALA A 159 15.87 -3.81 1.72
CA ALA A 159 14.91 -4.88 2.01
C ALA A 159 13.68 -4.82 1.10
N ILE A 160 13.23 -3.62 0.68
CA ILE A 160 11.99 -3.47 -0.11
C ILE A 160 12.10 -4.12 -1.50
N ALA A 161 13.28 -4.06 -2.12
CA ALA A 161 13.55 -4.78 -3.37
C ALA A 161 13.45 -6.31 -3.19
N GLY A 162 13.75 -6.82 -1.99
CA GLY A 162 13.56 -8.22 -1.63
C GLY A 162 12.08 -8.59 -1.42
N ILE A 163 11.30 -7.71 -0.77
CA ILE A 163 9.87 -7.94 -0.52
C ILE A 163 9.09 -8.11 -1.84
N ALA A 164 9.42 -7.32 -2.87
CA ALA A 164 8.75 -7.41 -4.18
C ALA A 164 9.03 -8.74 -4.92
N LYS A 165 10.07 -9.49 -4.53
CA LYS A 165 10.45 -10.78 -5.15
C LYS A 165 9.76 -11.98 -4.52
N THR A 166 8.93 -11.76 -3.50
CA THR A 166 8.22 -12.82 -2.78
C THR A 166 6.74 -12.48 -2.62
N ASP A 167 5.91 -13.51 -2.58
CA ASP A 167 4.50 -13.42 -2.18
C ASP A 167 4.26 -13.88 -0.74
N ARG A 168 5.33 -14.29 -0.03
CA ARG A 168 5.23 -14.72 1.36
C ARG A 168 5.12 -13.52 2.31
N PHE A 169 4.40 -13.73 3.39
CA PHE A 169 4.43 -12.84 4.55
C PHE A 169 5.74 -13.02 5.33
N CYS A 170 6.17 -11.98 6.02
CA CYS A 170 7.23 -12.06 7.01
C CYS A 170 6.68 -12.75 8.27
N GLU A 171 7.25 -13.90 8.62
CA GLU A 171 6.91 -14.66 9.83
C GLU A 171 8.18 -14.96 10.63
N PRO A 172 8.31 -14.45 11.88
CA PRO A 172 7.41 -13.49 12.52
C PRO A 172 7.34 -12.14 11.78
N PRO A 173 6.27 -11.34 11.96
CA PRO A 173 6.24 -9.99 11.41
C PRO A 173 7.42 -9.16 11.94
N ALA A 174 8.16 -8.52 11.04
CA ALA A 174 9.41 -7.82 11.37
C ALA A 174 9.23 -6.70 12.41
N TYR A 175 8.03 -6.12 12.46
CA TYR A 175 7.69 -5.07 13.41
C TYR A 175 7.31 -5.58 14.80
N ARG A 176 7.22 -6.90 15.06
CA ARG A 176 6.90 -7.49 16.38
C ARG A 176 7.80 -8.70 16.72
N PRO A 177 9.12 -8.52 16.85
CA PRO A 177 10.01 -9.64 17.18
C PRO A 177 9.75 -10.21 18.59
N GLU A 178 9.57 -9.35 19.60
CA GLU A 178 9.52 -9.75 21.02
C GLU A 178 8.16 -10.34 21.46
N ALA A 179 7.08 -9.97 20.77
CA ALA A 179 5.72 -10.40 21.12
C ALA A 179 5.31 -11.69 20.39
N TYR A 180 5.87 -11.97 19.21
CA TYR A 180 5.47 -13.14 18.43
C TYR A 180 5.78 -14.46 19.16
N GLU A 181 6.99 -14.58 19.73
CA GLU A 181 7.40 -15.78 20.47
C GLU A 181 6.53 -16.03 21.71
N ARG A 182 6.12 -14.98 22.42
CA ARG A 182 5.32 -15.13 23.65
C ARG A 182 3.88 -15.59 23.41
N PHE A 183 3.30 -15.23 22.26
CA PHE A 183 1.89 -15.51 21.95
C PHE A 183 1.69 -16.71 21.02
N TYR A 184 2.60 -16.97 20.07
CA TYR A 184 2.44 -18.06 19.08
C TYR A 184 3.17 -19.36 19.44
N VAL A 185 4.13 -19.37 20.36
CA VAL A 185 4.75 -20.64 20.83
C VAL A 185 3.81 -21.44 21.75
N ARG A 186 2.74 -20.83 22.26
CA ARG A 186 1.76 -21.49 23.16
C ARG A 186 0.45 -21.93 22.49
N ALA A 187 0.18 -21.53 21.26
CA ALA A 187 -0.99 -21.93 20.50
C ALA A 187 -0.55 -22.70 19.25
N ASP A 188 -0.51 -24.02 19.39
CA ASP A 188 -0.56 -25.03 18.32
C ASP A 188 0.56 -25.01 17.25
N LEU A 189 1.72 -25.59 17.59
CA LEU A 189 2.33 -26.54 16.65
C LEU A 189 1.53 -27.84 16.77
N PRO A 190 1.08 -28.48 15.67
CA PRO A 190 0.68 -29.88 15.76
C PRO A 190 1.89 -30.62 16.32
N SER A 191 1.72 -31.21 17.51
CA SER A 191 2.73 -32.11 18.05
C SER A 191 3.01 -33.16 16.98
N GLY A 192 4.25 -33.25 16.52
CA GLY A 192 4.71 -34.28 15.59
C GLY A 192 4.60 -35.68 16.21
N ARG A 193 3.38 -36.17 16.35
CA ARG A 193 3.01 -37.56 16.57
C ARG A 193 1.81 -37.80 15.68
N ASP A 194 2.11 -38.17 14.44
CA ASP A 194 1.28 -38.98 13.55
C ASP A 194 2.19 -39.44 12.39
N ALA A 195 3.22 -40.20 12.75
CA ALA A 195 3.91 -41.09 11.85
C ALA A 195 4.18 -42.39 12.64
N GLU A 196 3.56 -43.47 12.17
CA GLU A 196 3.71 -44.87 12.57
C GLU A 196 2.75 -45.43 13.63
N GLY A 197 1.84 -46.31 13.16
CA GLY A 197 1.48 -47.53 13.89
C GLY A 197 -0.02 -47.78 14.14
N PHE A 198 -0.59 -48.62 13.27
CA PHE A 198 -1.89 -49.34 13.34
C PHE A 198 -3.18 -48.58 13.03
#